data_AF-A0A6V7J0G3-F1
#
_entry.id   AF-A0A6V7J0G3-F1
#
_cell.length_a   1.000
_cell.length_b   1.000
_cell.length_c   1.000
_cell.angle_alpha   90.00
_cell.angle_beta   90.00
_cell.angle_gamma   90.00
#
_symmetry.space_group_name_H-M   'P 1'
#
loop_
_entity.id
_entity.type
_entity.pdbx_description
1 polymer ?
#
loop_
_entity_poly.entity_id
_entity_poly.type
_entity_poly.pdbx_seq_one_letter_code
_entity_poly.pdbx_strand_id
1 'polypeptide(L)' 'HKNTKAFITHGGLLGTQEALAHKVPMIGFPLFGDQPANIQNFANRKIAVASDLETLSIDKLMDALNAVLKDPTY' A
#
# COMPACT_ATOMS: atom_id res chain seq x y z
N HIS A 1 -2.03 -12.77 -9.38
CA HIS A 1 -3.15 -13.39 -10.15
C HIS A 1 -4.00 -12.29 -10.79
N LYS A 2 -4.68 -12.50 -11.92
CA LYS A 2 -5.43 -11.44 -12.64
C LYS A 2 -6.58 -10.80 -11.83
N ASN A 3 -7.07 -11.51 -10.82
CA ASN A 3 -8.13 -11.02 -9.92
C ASN A 3 -7.58 -10.31 -8.68
N THR A 4 -6.25 -10.23 -8.48
CA THR A 4 -5.66 -9.46 -7.38
C THR A 4 -5.83 -7.97 -7.67
N LYS A 5 -6.43 -7.23 -6.72
CA LYS A 5 -6.76 -5.81 -6.89
C LYS A 5 -6.04 -4.86 -5.94
N ALA A 6 -5.57 -5.36 -4.80
CA ALA A 6 -4.80 -4.59 -3.84
C ALA A 6 -3.85 -5.52 -3.08
N PHE A 7 -2.78 -4.95 -2.52
CA PHE A 7 -1.83 -5.67 -1.68
C PHE A 7 -1.57 -4.91 -0.38
N ILE A 8 -1.88 -5.53 0.76
CA ILE A 8 -1.55 -5.00 2.08
C ILE A 8 -0.15 -5.49 2.45
N THR A 9 0.76 -4.58 2.75
CA THR A 9 2.18 -4.90 2.93
C THR A 9 2.84 -4.03 3.98
N HIS A 10 3.86 -4.58 4.65
CA HIS A 10 4.76 -3.81 5.49
C HIS A 10 5.75 -2.91 4.72
N GLY A 11 5.81 -2.96 3.39
CA GLY A 11 6.75 -2.11 2.62
C GLY A 11 8.15 -2.69 2.40
N GLY A 12 8.34 -3.99 2.62
CA GLY A 12 9.58 -4.68 2.26
C GLY A 12 9.86 -4.60 0.75
N LEU A 13 11.14 -4.49 0.39
CA LEU A 13 11.58 -4.20 -0.97
C LEU A 13 11.07 -5.21 -2.02
N LEU A 14 11.23 -6.51 -1.79
CA LEU A 14 10.87 -7.52 -2.79
C LEU A 14 9.36 -7.57 -3.03
N GLY A 15 8.55 -7.59 -1.97
CA GLY A 15 7.09 -7.62 -2.11
C GLY A 15 6.54 -6.36 -2.78
N THR A 16 7.12 -5.20 -2.50
CA THR A 16 6.71 -3.94 -3.16
C THR A 16 7.14 -3.89 -4.64
N GLN A 17 8.29 -4.46 -5.00
CA GLN A 17 8.72 -4.61 -6.40
C GLN A 17 7.80 -5.56 -7.18
N GLU A 18 7.40 -6.69 -6.58
CA GLU A 18 6.47 -7.63 -7.21
C GLU A 18 5.09 -6.99 -7.44
N ALA A 19 4.57 -6.25 -6.47
CA ALA A 19 3.30 -5.53 -6.58
C ALA A 19 3.35 -4.46 -7.69
N LEU A 20 4.44 -3.69 -7.74
CA LEU A 20 4.67 -2.71 -8.80
C LEU A 20 4.75 -3.37 -10.18
N ALA A 21 5.51 -4.47 -10.32
CA ALA A 21 5.65 -5.19 -11.58
C ALA A 21 4.31 -5.72 -12.11
N HIS A 22 3.39 -6.06 -11.22
CA HIS A 22 2.04 -6.53 -11.55
C HIS A 22 0.97 -5.43 -11.55
N LYS A 23 1.37 -4.16 -11.34
CA LYS A 23 0.46 -3.00 -11.28
C LYS A 23 -0.67 -3.20 -10.26
N VAL A 24 -0.33 -3.73 -9.09
CA VAL A 24 -1.24 -3.90 -7.97
C VAL A 24 -0.97 -2.77 -6.98
N PRO A 25 -1.94 -1.86 -6.71
CA PRO A 25 -1.77 -0.81 -5.73
C PRO A 25 -1.69 -1.38 -4.31
N MET A 26 -1.05 -0.64 -3.42
CA MET A 26 -0.69 -1.13 -2.10
C MET A 26 -1.33 -0.34 -0.96
N ILE A 27 -1.48 -0.99 0.20
CA ILE A 27 -1.72 -0.32 1.48
C ILE A 27 -0.54 -0.69 2.38
N GLY A 28 0.25 0.32 2.75
CA GLY A 28 1.51 0.18 3.45
C GLY A 28 1.37 0.35 4.96
N PHE A 29 1.84 -0.62 5.74
CA PHE A 29 1.93 -0.58 7.20
C PHE A 29 3.37 -0.82 7.63
N PRO A 30 4.26 0.19 7.53
CA PRO A 30 5.67 0.00 7.81
C PRO A 30 5.91 -0.34 9.29
N LEU A 31 6.79 -1.30 9.54
CA LEU A 31 7.11 -1.78 10.89
C LEU A 31 8.46 -1.24 11.37
N PHE A 32 9.51 -1.33 10.54
CA PHE A 32 10.87 -0.90 10.90
C PHE A 32 11.81 -0.85 9.69
N GLY A 33 13.01 -0.32 9.89
CA GLY A 33 14.08 -0.32 8.89
C GLY A 33 13.80 0.63 7.72
N ASP A 34 13.94 0.12 6.50
CA ASP A 34 13.74 0.86 5.24
C ASP A 34 12.26 0.98 4.83
N GLN A 35 11.37 0.20 5.46
CA GLN A 35 9.95 0.12 5.15
C GLN A 35 9.22 1.47 5.13
N PRO A 36 9.39 2.39 6.12
CA PRO A 36 8.72 3.69 6.08
C PRO A 36 9.10 4.52 4.85
N ALA A 37 10.40 4.52 4.49
CA ALA A 37 10.89 5.24 3.33
C ALA A 37 10.36 4.64 2.02
N ASN A 38 10.30 3.31 1.92
CA ASN A 38 9.72 2.62 0.76
C ASN A 38 8.24 3.00 0.58
N ILE A 39 7.43 2.86 1.64
CA ILE A 39 6.00 3.18 1.58
C ILE A 39 5.78 4.66 1.25
N GLN A 40 6.54 5.58 1.86
CA GLN A 40 6.40 7.01 1.57
C GLN A 40 6.73 7.33 0.11
N ASN A 41 7.78 6.72 -0.45
CA ASN A 41 8.13 6.87 -1.86
C ASN A 41 7.01 6.38 -2.80
N PHE A 42 6.38 5.25 -2.48
CA PHE A 42 5.23 4.75 -3.25
C PHE A 42 3.99 5.63 -3.08
N ALA A 43 3.73 6.14 -1.88
CA ALA A 43 2.60 7.04 -1.61
C ALA A 43 2.69 8.36 -2.36
N ASN A 44 3.90 8.96 -2.41
CA ASN A 44 4.16 10.17 -3.19
C ASN A 44 3.89 9.99 -4.69
N ARG A 45 3.90 8.74 -5.19
CA ARG A 45 3.67 8.37 -6.59
C ARG A 45 2.28 7.79 -6.83
N LYS A 46 1.38 7.82 -5.84
CA LYS A 46 0.05 7.19 -5.89
C LYS A 46 0.08 5.68 -6.13
N ILE A 47 1.16 4.99 -5.73
CA ILE A 47 1.25 3.52 -5.86
C ILE A 47 0.78 2.82 -4.57
N ALA A 48 0.85 3.53 -3.43
CA ALA A 48 0.44 3.00 -2.14
C ALA A 48 -0.33 4.05 -1.31
N VAL A 49 -1.23 3.60 -0.46
CA VAL A 49 -1.69 4.40 0.68
C VAL A 49 -0.76 4.11 1.85
N ALA A 50 -0.11 5.13 2.41
CA ALA A 50 0.64 5.00 3.64
C ALA A 50 -0.32 4.98 4.83
N SER A 51 -0.20 3.97 5.69
CA SER A 51 -1.04 3.78 6.87
C SER A 51 -0.18 3.42 8.08
N ASP A 52 -0.74 3.65 9.26
CA ASP A 52 -0.06 3.48 10.53
C ASP A 52 -0.83 2.48 11.39
N LEU A 53 -0.14 1.47 11.93
CA LEU A 53 -0.72 0.46 12.80
C LEU A 53 -1.15 1.02 14.14
N GLU A 54 -0.44 2.03 14.67
CA GLU A 54 -0.76 2.61 15.98
C GLU A 54 -2.12 3.31 15.96
N THR A 55 -2.52 3.84 14.81
CA THR A 55 -3.77 4.57 14.65
C THR A 55 -4.81 3.79 13.83
N LEU A 56 -4.58 2.51 13.57
CA LEU A 56 -5.43 1.67 12.74
C LEU A 56 -6.83 1.50 13.35
N SER A 57 -7.85 1.71 12.52
CA SER A 57 -9.23 1.35 12.80
C SER A 57 -9.83 0.65 11.58
N ILE A 58 -10.97 -0.02 11.76
CA ILE A 58 -11.71 -0.63 10.65
C ILE A 58 -12.05 0.44 9.60
N ASP A 59 -12.54 1.61 10.04
CA ASP A 59 -12.91 2.69 9.13
C ASP A 59 -11.72 3.16 8.29
N LYS A 60 -10.56 3.40 8.92
CA LYS A 60 -9.35 3.80 8.20
C LYS A 60 -8.85 2.75 7.22
N LEU A 61 -8.95 1.46 7.58
CA LEU A 61 -8.60 0.37 6.67
C LEU A 61 -9.56 0.33 5.48
N MET A 62 -10.86 0.50 5.72
CA MET A 62 -11.87 0.52 4.67
C MET A 62 -11.70 1.73 3.75
N ASP A 63 -11.32 2.89 4.28
CA ASP A 63 -11.02 4.08 3.50
C ASP A 63 -9.79 3.88 2.61
N ALA A 64 -8.70 3.34 3.17
CA ALA A 64 -7.51 3.00 2.40
C ALA A 64 -7.80 1.99 1.29
N LEU A 65 -8.62 0.97 1.58
CA LEU A 65 -9.04 -0.02 0.60
C LEU A 65 -9.93 0.59 -0.49
N ASN A 66 -10.88 1.44 -0.11
CA ASN A 66 -11.72 2.15 -1.07
C ASN A 66 -10.90 3.08 -1.97
N ALA A 67 -9.89 3.77 -1.43
CA ALA A 67 -8.99 4.60 -2.22
C ALA A 67 -8.30 3.77 -3.31
N VAL A 68 -7.58 2.70 -2.95
CA VAL A 68 -6.83 1.89 -3.94
C VAL A 68 -7.73 1.09 -4.90
N LEU A 69 -8.99 0.84 -4.55
CA LEU A 69 -9.92 0.09 -5.42
C LEU A 69 -10.78 0.97 -6.33
N LYS A 70 -11.03 2.24 -5.97
CA LYS A 70 -12.01 3.10 -6.65
C LYS A 70 -11.41 4.37 -7.25
N ASP A 71 -10.30 4.88 -6.71
CA ASP A 71 -9.62 6.03 -7.28
C ASP A 71 -8.69 5.55 -8.41
N PRO A 72 -8.96 5.93 -9.69
CA PRO A 72 -8.18 5.47 -10.84
C PRO A 72 -6.76 6.05 -10.90
N THR A 73 -6.40 6.95 -9.99
CA THR A 73 -5.03 7.47 -9.87
C THR A 73 -4.09 6.52 -9.13
N TYR A 74 -4.63 5.47 -8.47
CA TYR A 74 -3.88 4.39 -7.84
C TYR A 74 -3.70 3.16 -8.75
#